data_AF-A0AAU9V301-F1
#
_entry.id   AF-A0AAU9V301-F1
#
_cell.length_a   1.000
_cell.length_b   1.000
_cell.length_c   1.000
_cell.angle_alpha   90.00
_cell.angle_beta   90.00
_cell.angle_gamma   90.00
#
_symmetry.space_group_name_H-M   'P 1'
#
loop_
_entity.id
_entity.type
_entity.pdbx_description
1 polymer ?
#
loop_
_entity_poly.entity_id
_entity_poly.type
_entity_poly.pdbx_seq_one_letter_code
_entity_poly.pdbx_strand_id
1 'polypeptide(L)'
;MRRWGEDLAGQPYGTRVTAAIRPVLERWMSRKRKPLTQVLTGHGCFGDYLCRMAQREPKTECHDCGAAMDSAEHTLVVCPRRAALRQSLTSVLGRNLSLPSIIIAMLGDDESCKAMVSFCETVMSQKEADERVRGGRRRGLHPRATNGGA
;
A
#
# COMPACT_ATOMS: atom_id res chain seq x y z
N MET A 1 4.95 -16.24 8.57
CA MET A 1 5.58 -16.28 9.90
C MET A 1 5.31 -17.57 10.65
N ARG A 2 4.06 -18.06 10.81
CA ARG A 2 3.82 -19.37 11.46
C ARG A 2 4.61 -20.51 10.80
N ARG A 3 4.48 -20.65 9.46
CA ARG A 3 5.26 -21.59 8.65
C ARG A 3 6.78 -21.46 8.82
N TRP A 4 7.35 -20.26 8.65
CA TRP A 4 8.79 -20.01 8.85
C TRP A 4 9.28 -20.34 10.27
N GLY A 5 8.45 -20.06 11.28
CA GLY A 5 8.74 -20.38 12.66
C GLY A 5 8.64 -21.86 13.00
N GLU A 6 7.78 -22.60 12.31
CA GLU A 6 7.60 -24.06 12.37
C GLU A 6 8.73 -24.78 11.60
N ASP A 7 9.10 -24.27 10.41
CA ASP A 7 10.19 -24.79 9.57
C ASP A 7 11.57 -24.72 10.27
N LEU A 8 11.76 -23.74 11.16
CA LEU A 8 12.99 -23.55 11.93
C LEU A 8 12.96 -24.20 13.32
N ALA A 9 11.81 -24.66 13.80
CA ALA A 9 11.65 -25.22 15.15
C ALA A 9 12.37 -26.58 15.34
N GLY A 10 12.78 -27.24 14.25
CA GLY A 10 13.52 -28.51 14.26
C GLY A 10 14.97 -28.43 13.79
N GLN A 11 15.49 -27.23 13.51
CA GLN A 11 16.87 -27.07 13.01
C GLN A 11 17.87 -27.02 14.18
N PRO A 12 18.93 -27.86 14.17
CA PRO A 12 19.95 -27.87 15.23
C PRO A 12 20.84 -26.62 15.23
N TYR A 13 20.77 -25.79 14.19
CA TYR A 13 21.55 -24.56 14.02
C TYR A 13 20.63 -23.37 13.73
N GLY A 14 21.09 -22.15 14.05
CA GLY A 14 20.35 -20.92 13.75
C GLY A 14 19.24 -20.56 14.74
N THR A 15 19.02 -21.37 15.78
CA THR A 15 18.02 -21.14 16.84
C THR A 15 18.25 -19.81 17.56
N ARG A 16 19.51 -19.48 17.88
CA ARG A 16 19.91 -18.21 18.51
C ARG A 16 19.60 -16.99 17.65
N VAL A 17 19.89 -17.07 16.34
CA VAL A 17 19.60 -15.97 15.40
C VAL A 17 18.10 -15.83 15.17
N THR A 18 17.39 -16.95 15.02
CA THR A 18 15.93 -16.97 14.84
C THR A 18 15.21 -16.41 16.07
N ALA A 19 15.64 -16.79 17.28
CA ALA A 19 15.10 -16.25 18.53
C ALA A 19 15.32 -14.75 18.67
N ALA A 20 16.44 -14.22 18.15
CA ALA A 20 16.73 -12.79 18.14
C ALA A 20 15.91 -12.02 17.08
N ILE A 21 15.76 -12.58 15.88
CA ILE A 21 15.06 -11.93 14.76
C ILE A 21 13.53 -12.00 14.92
N ARG A 22 13.00 -13.10 15.46
CA ARG A 22 11.55 -13.35 15.60
C ARG A 22 10.78 -12.19 16.26
N PRO A 23 11.13 -11.69 17.46
CA PRO A 23 10.40 -10.59 18.07
C PRO A 23 10.52 -9.28 17.26
N VAL A 24 11.62 -9.08 16.52
CA VAL A 24 11.80 -7.93 15.62
C VAL A 24 10.85 -8.03 14.43
N LEU A 25 10.76 -9.21 13.80
CA LEU A 25 9.83 -9.49 12.70
C LEU A 25 8.37 -9.48 13.17
N GLU A 26 8.06 -10.01 14.34
CA GLU A 26 6.71 -9.99 14.90
C GLU A 26 6.27 -8.58 15.23
N ARG A 27 7.14 -7.77 15.87
CA ARG A 27 6.91 -6.32 16.04
C ARG A 27 6.79 -5.60 14.70
N TRP A 28 7.52 -6.06 13.69
CA TRP A 28 7.39 -5.56 12.32
C TRP A 28 6.04 -5.95 11.69
N MET A 29 5.49 -7.13 11.98
CA MET A 29 4.26 -7.63 11.36
C MET A 29 2.98 -7.24 12.13
N SER A 30 3.05 -7.03 13.44
CA SER A 30 1.91 -6.76 14.32
C SER A 30 1.35 -5.33 14.19
N ARG A 31 2.14 -4.40 13.67
CA ARG A 31 1.68 -3.05 13.31
C ARG A 31 0.75 -3.17 12.10
N LYS A 32 -0.37 -2.45 12.05
CA LYS A 32 -1.34 -2.42 10.94
C LYS A 32 -0.69 -1.89 9.64
N ARG A 33 0.15 -2.72 9.03
CA ARG A 33 1.03 -2.35 7.92
C ARG A 33 0.49 -2.77 6.58
N LYS A 34 -0.77 -3.20 6.51
CA LYS A 34 -1.43 -3.49 5.24
C LYS A 34 -1.36 -2.28 4.28
N PRO A 35 -1.66 -1.03 4.71
CA PRO A 35 -1.51 0.13 3.84
C PRO A 35 -0.05 0.36 3.42
N LEU A 36 0.90 0.20 4.34
CA LEU A 36 2.33 0.33 4.06
C LEU A 36 2.79 -0.70 3.01
N THR A 37 2.52 -1.99 3.23
CA THR A 37 2.93 -3.03 2.30
C THR A 37 2.25 -2.88 0.95
N GLN A 38 0.97 -2.49 0.92
CA GLN A 38 0.26 -2.21 -0.33
C GLN A 38 0.90 -1.05 -1.10
N VAL A 39 1.23 0.05 -0.44
CA VAL A 39 1.92 1.19 -1.07
C VAL A 39 3.30 0.77 -1.57
N LEU A 40 4.12 0.11 -0.75
CA LEU A 40 5.49 -0.28 -1.15
C LEU A 40 5.51 -1.29 -2.31
N THR A 41 4.44 -2.05 -2.51
CA THR A 41 4.34 -3.07 -3.56
C THR A 41 3.42 -2.68 -4.71
N GLY A 42 2.80 -1.50 -4.68
CA GLY A 42 1.85 -1.08 -5.71
C GLY A 42 0.51 -1.82 -5.73
N HIS A 43 0.11 -2.46 -4.63
CA HIS A 43 -1.15 -3.24 -4.55
C HIS A 43 -2.33 -2.43 -4.02
N GLY A 44 -3.55 -2.92 -4.26
CA GLY A 44 -4.77 -2.40 -3.64
C GLY A 44 -5.55 -1.49 -4.59
N CYS A 45 -5.67 -0.21 -4.25
CA CYS A 45 -6.54 0.75 -4.95
C CYS A 45 -5.80 1.63 -5.97
N PHE A 46 -4.60 1.21 -6.39
CA PHE A 46 -3.86 1.86 -7.47
C PHE A 46 -4.45 1.48 -8.82
N GLY A 47 -4.72 2.45 -9.70
CA GLY A 47 -5.30 2.21 -11.02
C GLY A 47 -4.51 1.22 -11.86
N ASP A 48 -3.17 1.23 -11.78
CA ASP A 48 -2.33 0.24 -12.48
C ASP A 48 -2.63 -1.20 -12.03
N TYR A 49 -2.67 -1.43 -10.71
CA TYR A 49 -3.02 -2.72 -10.12
C TYR A 49 -4.48 -3.12 -10.38
N LEU A 50 -5.41 -2.17 -10.20
CA LEU A 50 -6.84 -2.41 -10.42
C LEU A 50 -7.15 -2.79 -11.86
N CYS A 51 -6.40 -2.23 -12.82
CA CYS A 51 -6.53 -2.57 -14.24
C CYS A 51 -5.89 -3.91 -14.58
N ARG A 52 -4.60 -4.08 -14.26
CA ARG A 52 -3.81 -5.21 -14.76
C ARG A 52 -4.03 -6.50 -13.97
N MET A 53 -4.15 -6.38 -12.65
CA MET A 53 -4.13 -7.54 -11.74
C MET A 53 -5.51 -7.86 -11.18
N ALA A 54 -6.30 -6.85 -10.78
CA ALA A 54 -7.61 -7.08 -10.19
C ALA A 54 -8.77 -7.04 -11.21
N GLN A 55 -8.54 -6.53 -12.42
CA GLN A 55 -9.55 -6.34 -13.49
C GLN A 55 -10.82 -5.61 -13.00
N ARG A 56 -10.65 -4.62 -12.13
CA ARG A 56 -11.74 -3.79 -11.55
C ARG A 56 -11.83 -2.41 -12.17
N GLU A 57 -10.79 -1.98 -12.88
CA GLU A 57 -10.73 -0.73 -13.64
C GLU A 57 -10.34 -1.04 -15.11
N PRO A 58 -10.80 -0.26 -16.09
CA PRO A 58 -10.57 -0.53 -17.51
C PRO A 58 -9.26 0.09 -18.01
N LYS A 59 -8.65 0.96 -17.20
CA LYS A 59 -7.47 1.75 -17.54
C LYS A 59 -6.57 1.91 -16.32
N THR A 60 -5.30 2.15 -16.58
CA THR A 60 -4.27 2.39 -15.56
C THR A 60 -4.22 3.84 -15.07
N GLU A 61 -5.00 4.75 -15.67
CA GLU A 61 -4.91 6.19 -15.46
C GLU A 61 -5.18 6.63 -14.00
N CYS A 62 -4.48 7.67 -13.54
CA CYS A 62 -4.73 8.28 -12.25
C CYS A 62 -5.96 9.17 -12.33
N HIS A 63 -7.03 8.75 -11.67
CA HIS A 63 -8.28 9.51 -11.60
C HIS A 63 -8.14 10.88 -10.91
N ASP A 64 -7.10 11.08 -10.10
CA ASP A 64 -6.89 12.34 -9.37
C ASP A 64 -6.25 13.45 -10.23
N CYS A 65 -5.42 13.08 -11.21
CA CYS A 65 -4.62 14.05 -11.97
C CYS A 65 -4.47 13.76 -13.46
N GLY A 66 -5.10 12.69 -13.97
CA GLY A 66 -5.08 12.32 -15.38
C GLY A 66 -3.78 11.69 -15.89
N ALA A 67 -2.80 11.44 -15.01
CA ALA A 67 -1.57 10.75 -15.42
C ALA A 67 -1.89 9.37 -16.02
N ALA A 68 -1.16 8.96 -17.05
CA ALA A 68 -1.42 7.71 -17.78
C ALA A 68 -1.36 6.44 -16.90
N MET A 69 -0.61 6.49 -15.79
CA MET A 69 -0.41 5.37 -14.90
C MET A 69 -0.47 5.82 -13.44
N ASP A 70 -1.43 5.26 -12.70
CA ASP A 70 -1.61 5.40 -11.27
C ASP A 70 -0.83 4.32 -10.54
N SER A 71 0.49 4.40 -10.59
CA SER A 71 1.36 3.53 -9.79
C SER A 71 1.48 4.03 -8.34
N ALA A 72 1.97 3.18 -7.44
CA ALA A 72 2.34 3.63 -6.10
C ALA A 72 3.42 4.71 -6.14
N GLU A 73 4.43 4.57 -7.00
CA GLU A 73 5.46 5.60 -7.18
C GLU A 73 4.84 6.92 -7.63
N HIS A 74 3.97 6.90 -8.66
CA HIS A 74 3.25 8.10 -9.08
C HIS A 74 2.51 8.75 -7.91
N THR A 75 1.75 7.96 -7.15
CA THR A 75 1.00 8.46 -5.98
C THR A 75 1.94 9.04 -4.93
N LEU A 76 3.06 8.36 -4.65
CA LEU A 76 4.03 8.69 -3.61
C LEU A 76 4.87 9.90 -3.91
N VAL A 77 5.27 10.13 -5.16
CA VAL A 77 6.28 11.15 -5.51
C VAL A 77 5.81 12.18 -6.53
N VAL A 78 4.82 11.88 -7.38
CA VAL A 78 4.40 12.77 -8.48
C VAL A 78 3.04 13.42 -8.21
N CYS A 79 2.02 12.63 -7.90
CA CYS A 79 0.60 13.00 -7.96
C CYS A 79 0.30 14.32 -7.21
N PRO A 80 -0.16 15.39 -7.89
CA PRO A 80 -0.41 16.68 -7.25
C PRO A 80 -1.39 16.60 -6.07
N ARG A 81 -2.37 15.69 -6.13
CA ARG A 81 -3.34 15.44 -5.05
C ARG A 81 -2.68 15.06 -3.72
N ARG A 82 -1.47 14.49 -3.76
CA ARG A 82 -0.72 14.06 -2.57
C ARG A 82 0.36 15.08 -2.15
N ALA A 83 0.43 16.26 -2.78
CA ALA A 83 1.51 17.22 -2.54
C ALA A 83 1.63 17.65 -1.06
N ALA A 84 0.52 17.97 -0.39
CA ALA A 84 0.55 18.34 1.02
C ALA A 84 1.00 17.18 1.93
N LEU A 85 0.51 15.97 1.68
CA LEU A 85 0.95 14.77 2.42
C LEU A 85 2.43 14.48 2.19
N ARG A 86 2.91 14.62 0.95
CA ARG A 86 4.33 14.48 0.63
C ARG A 86 5.16 15.54 1.33
N GLN A 87 4.70 16.78 1.41
CA GLN A 87 5.43 17.85 2.09
C GLN A 87 5.67 17.48 3.56
N SER A 88 4.63 17.04 4.27
CA SER A 88 4.75 16.53 5.65
C SER A 88 5.64 15.28 5.75
N LEU A 89 5.62 14.40 4.75
CA LEU A 89 6.51 13.23 4.73
C LEU A 89 7.98 13.66 4.55
N THR A 90 8.25 14.58 3.62
CA THR A 90 9.61 15.06 3.33
C THR A 90 10.23 15.86 4.46
N SER A 91 9.44 16.47 5.35
CA SER A 91 10.00 17.12 6.54
C SER A 91 10.56 16.13 7.57
N VAL A 92 10.16 14.86 7.49
CA VAL A 92 10.65 13.79 8.38
C VAL A 92 11.70 12.92 7.67
N LEU A 93 11.40 12.44 6.47
CA LEU A 93 12.26 11.50 5.72
C LEU A 93 13.35 12.19 4.89
N GLY A 94 13.29 13.52 4.74
CA GLY A 94 14.09 14.27 3.79
C GLY A 94 13.47 14.30 2.39
N ARG A 95 14.13 15.04 1.48
CA ARG A 95 13.57 15.35 0.15
C ARG A 95 13.62 14.18 -0.85
N ASN A 96 14.51 13.21 -0.65
CA ASN A 96 14.65 12.07 -1.55
C ASN A 96 13.68 10.96 -1.14
N LEU A 97 12.58 10.84 -1.89
CA LEU A 97 11.56 9.82 -1.69
C LEU A 97 11.72 8.61 -2.62
N SER A 98 12.94 8.33 -3.10
CA SER A 98 13.20 7.04 -3.74
C SER A 98 12.91 5.89 -2.78
N LEU A 99 12.45 4.75 -3.29
CA LEU A 99 12.14 3.59 -2.45
C LEU A 99 13.34 3.17 -1.56
N PRO A 100 14.59 3.08 -2.06
CA PRO A 100 15.73 2.80 -1.20
C PRO A 100 15.92 3.83 -0.07
N SER A 101 15.78 5.13 -0.37
CA SER A 101 15.91 6.19 0.64
C SER A 101 14.84 6.10 1.72
N ILE A 102 13.59 5.83 1.34
CA ILE A 102 12.49 5.62 2.28
C ILE A 102 12.79 4.44 3.20
N ILE A 103 13.21 3.30 2.65
CA ILE A 103 13.51 2.10 3.45
C ILE A 103 14.67 2.36 4.42
N ILE A 104 15.73 3.03 3.97
CA ILE A 104 16.86 3.41 4.84
C ILE A 104 16.38 4.32 5.99
N ALA A 105 15.60 5.36 5.69
CA ALA A 105 15.08 6.27 6.73
C ALA A 105 14.21 5.53 7.75
N MET A 106 13.29 4.66 7.28
CA MET A 106 12.42 3.88 8.15
C MET A 106 13.14 2.87 9.05
N LEU A 107 14.33 2.40 8.64
CA LEU A 107 15.16 1.49 9.43
C LEU A 107 16.04 2.25 10.44
N GLY A 108 16.44 3.48 10.11
CA GLY A 108 17.28 4.30 10.96
C GLY A 108 16.52 5.01 12.09
N ASP A 109 15.23 5.28 11.92
CA ASP A 109 14.45 6.12 12.83
C ASP A 109 12.98 5.69 12.95
N ASP A 110 12.50 5.59 14.20
CA ASP A 110 11.13 5.18 14.51
C ASP A 110 10.10 6.26 14.10
N GLU A 111 10.46 7.54 14.16
CA GLU A 111 9.56 8.62 13.71
C GLU A 111 9.38 8.60 12.19
N SER A 112 10.44 8.35 11.43
CA SER A 112 10.40 8.12 9.99
C SER A 112 9.52 6.92 9.63
N CYS A 113 9.62 5.84 10.41
CA CYS A 113 8.74 4.67 10.26
C CYS A 113 7.26 5.03 10.50
N LYS A 114 6.95 5.76 11.57
CA LYS A 114 5.59 6.21 11.89
C LYS A 114 5.04 7.16 10.83
N ALA A 115 5.84 8.13 10.38
CA ALA A 115 5.45 9.09 9.35
C ALA A 115 5.08 8.38 8.04
N MET A 116 5.88 7.40 7.61
CA MET A 116 5.56 6.62 6.41
C MET A 116 4.30 5.78 6.58
N VAL A 117 4.10 5.14 7.74
CA VAL A 117 2.88 4.38 8.03
C VAL A 117 1.65 5.29 7.97
N SER A 118 1.69 6.45 8.61
CA SER A 118 0.60 7.44 8.61
C SER A 118 0.29 7.97 7.20
N PHE A 119 1.33 8.26 6.42
CA PHE A 119 1.19 8.62 5.01
C PHE A 119 0.45 7.52 4.23
N CYS A 120 0.89 6.27 4.35
CA CYS A 120 0.28 5.12 3.68
C CYS A 120 -1.18 4.90 4.09
N GLU A 121 -1.48 4.99 5.39
CA GLU A 121 -2.85 4.87 5.91
C GLU A 121 -3.77 5.93 5.30
N THR A 122 -3.31 7.18 5.24
CA THR A 122 -4.07 8.30 4.70
C THR A 122 -4.30 8.14 3.20
N VAL A 123 -3.24 7.85 2.44
CA VAL A 123 -3.32 7.67 0.98
C VAL A 123 -4.25 6.51 0.62
N MET A 124 -4.08 5.36 1.26
CA MET A 124 -4.91 4.18 0.97
C MET A 124 -6.36 4.43 1.36
N SER A 125 -6.63 5.02 2.53
CA SER A 125 -7.99 5.34 2.95
C SER A 125 -8.70 6.26 1.95
N GLN A 126 -8.02 7.31 1.49
CA GLN A 126 -8.56 8.24 0.50
C GLN A 126 -8.83 7.54 -0.84
N LYS A 127 -7.84 6.84 -1.39
CA LYS A 127 -7.97 6.17 -2.69
C LYS A 127 -9.03 5.06 -2.67
N GLU A 128 -9.11 4.26 -1.60
CA GLU A 128 -10.15 3.24 -1.45
C GLU A 128 -11.54 3.87 -1.34
N ALA A 129 -11.69 5.02 -0.68
CA ALA A 129 -12.97 5.73 -0.62
C ALA A 129 -13.41 6.18 -2.02
N ASP A 130 -12.49 6.78 -2.78
CA ASP A 130 -12.74 7.20 -4.16
C ASP A 130 -13.10 6.01 -5.06
N GLU A 131 -12.39 4.89 -4.91
CA GLU A 131 -12.66 3.63 -5.62
C GLU A 131 -14.05 3.06 -5.26
N ARG A 132 -14.45 3.06 -3.98
CA ARG A 132 -15.79 2.59 -3.55
C ARG A 132 -16.88 3.42 -4.22
N VAL A 133 -16.72 4.74 -4.28
CA VAL A 133 -17.67 5.64 -4.95
C VAL A 133 -17.76 5.32 -6.45
N ARG A 134 -16.61 5.13 -7.12
CA ARG A 134 -16.58 4.75 -8.55
C ARG A 134 -17.21 3.39 -8.82
N GLY A 135 -16.88 2.38 -8.00
CA GLY A 135 -17.45 1.04 -8.10
C GLY A 135 -18.95 1.00 -7.85
N GLY A 136 -19.46 1.82 -6.92
CA GLY A 136 -20.89 2.03 -6.70
C GLY A 136 -21.59 2.58 -7.95
N ARG A 137 -21.03 3.62 -8.57
CA ARG A 137 -21.56 4.19 -9.83
C ARG A 137 -21.59 3.15 -10.96
N ARG A 138 -20.54 2.35 -11.12
CA ARG A 138 -20.49 1.28 -12.15
C ARG A 138 -21.56 0.22 -11.97
N ARG A 139 -21.82 -0.20 -10.73
CA ARG A 139 -22.89 -1.16 -10.42
C ARG A 139 -24.28 -0.57 -10.66
N GLY A 140 -24.48 0.72 -10.42
CA GLY A 140 -25.75 1.41 -10.72
C GLY A 140 -26.00 1.65 -12.22
N LEU A 141 -24.95 1.71 -13.04
CA LEU A 141 -25.02 1.86 -14.49
C LEU A 141 -25.31 0.55 -15.23
N HIS A 142 -25.27 -0.60 -14.54
CA HIS A 142 -25.67 -1.88 -15.12
C HIS A 142 -27.10 -2.20 -14.62
N PRO A 143 -28.15 -2.03 -15.46
CA PRO A 143 -29.50 -2.36 -15.05
C PRO A 143 -29.55 -3.83 -14.66
N ARG A 144 -30.10 -4.13 -13.48
CA ARG A 144 -30.38 -5.49 -13.04
C ARG A 144 -31.39 -6.04 -14.04
N ALA A 145 -30.99 -6.97 -14.89
CA ALA A 145 -31.92 -7.70 -15.74
C ALA A 145 -32.91 -8.42 -14.80
N THR A 146 -34.08 -7.85 -14.63
CA THR A 146 -35.20 -8.51 -13.98
C THR A 146 -35.68 -9.57 -14.96
N ASN A 147 -35.27 -10.81 -14.75
CA ASN A 147 -35.97 -11.94 -15.37
C ASN A 147 -37.37 -12.00 -14.76
N GLY A 148 -38.36 -11.55 -15.51
CA GLY A 148 -39.77 -11.71 -15.22
C GLY A 148 -40.51 -12.13 -16.49
N GLY A 149 -41.19 -13.28 -16.40
CA GLY A 149 -42.14 -13.81 -17.39
C GLY A 149 -41.50 -14.51 -18.59
N ALA A 150 -41.95 -15.67 -19.06
CA ALA A 150 -43.21 -16.39 -18.85
C ALA A 150 -42.97 -17.91 -18.76
#